data_AF-A0AAU6CHA6-F1
#
_entry.id   AF-A0AAU6CHA6-F1
#
_cell.length_a   1.000
_cell.length_b   1.000
_cell.length_c   1.000
_cell.angle_alpha   90.00
_cell.angle_beta   90.00
_cell.angle_gamma   90.00
#
_symmetry.space_group_name_H-M   'P 1'
#
loop_
_entity.id
_entity.type
_entity.pdbx_description
1 polymer ?
#
loop_
_entity_poly.entity_id
_entity_poly.type
_entity_poly.pdbx_seq_one_letter_code
_entity_poly.pdbx_strand_id
1 'polypeptide(L)'
;MSTYRVTARRSGDWWALEVPDLPGVHSQTKRLDRAASEAREAISLMLDVEADSIEVEVETQLPPEVREVLQAVARAHKAAEAAALQEREAMVRAASVLTQNLSQRDAGEVMGVSFQRISQLLKSNMSRPSVSRGKQKDRKEDQTRARRAAKRHVG
;
A
#
# COMPACT_ATOMS: atom_id res chain seq x y z
N MET A 1 24.58 7.10 14.31
CA MET A 1 24.41 7.11 12.85
C MET A 1 23.77 8.43 12.48
N SER A 2 24.35 9.14 11.53
CA SER A 2 23.85 10.42 11.04
C SER A 2 23.40 10.26 9.60
N THR A 3 22.18 10.70 9.29
CA THR A 3 21.59 10.58 7.96
C THR A 3 21.74 11.91 7.22
N TYR A 4 22.29 11.87 6.00
CA TYR A 4 22.47 13.03 5.14
C TYR A 4 21.66 12.88 3.86
N ARG A 5 20.99 13.97 3.50
CA ARG A 5 20.31 14.08 2.21
C ARG A 5 21.30 14.51 1.14
N VAL A 6 21.26 13.85 -0.01
CA VAL A 6 22.10 14.15 -1.16
C VAL A 6 21.21 14.46 -2.35
N THR A 7 21.40 15.62 -2.97
CA THR A 7 20.73 15.95 -4.23
C THR A 7 21.57 15.44 -5.40
N ALA A 8 20.96 14.63 -6.26
CA ALA A 8 21.57 14.13 -7.48
C ALA A 8 20.98 14.85 -8.70
N ARG A 9 21.78 15.67 -9.38
CA ARG A 9 21.38 16.42 -10.57
C ARG A 9 22.15 15.92 -11.80
N ARG A 10 21.44 15.69 -12.91
CA ARG A 10 22.09 15.30 -14.17
C ARG A 10 22.89 16.47 -14.73
N SER A 11 24.17 16.24 -15.01
CA SER A 11 25.13 17.20 -15.58
C SER A 11 25.93 16.51 -16.69
N GLY A 12 25.49 16.70 -17.94
CA GLY A 12 26.02 15.95 -19.08
C GLY A 12 25.89 14.43 -18.88
N ASP A 13 27.00 13.71 -18.95
CA ASP A 13 27.06 12.26 -18.74
C ASP A 13 27.25 11.83 -17.28
N TRP A 14 27.19 12.77 -16.34
CA TRP A 14 27.40 12.54 -14.91
C TRP A 14 26.19 12.94 -14.08
N TRP A 15 26.11 12.38 -12.89
CA TRP A 15 25.30 12.88 -11.78
C TRP A 15 26.22 13.70 -10.87
N ALA A 16 25.91 14.99 -10.72
CA ALA A 16 26.50 15.82 -9.69
C ALA A 16 25.76 15.57 -8.38
N LEU A 17 26.53 15.34 -7.31
CA LEU A 17 26.03 15.05 -5.97
C LEU A 17 26.38 16.21 -5.06
N GLU A 18 25.37 16.79 -4.41
CA GLU A 18 25.53 17.88 -3.44
C GLU A 18 24.86 17.48 -2.13
N VAL A 19 25.47 17.89 -1.01
CA VAL A 19 24.92 17.66 0.34
C VAL A 19 24.48 19.01 0.89
N PRO A 20 23.17 19.35 0.87
CA PRO A 20 22.72 20.70 1.24
C PRO A 20 23.13 21.11 2.66
N ASP A 21 23.16 20.15 3.58
CA ASP A 21 23.50 20.38 4.99
C ASP A 21 25.02 20.50 5.23
N LEU A 22 25.84 20.14 4.23
CA LEU A 22 27.30 20.23 4.27
C LEU A 22 27.84 20.99 3.04
N PRO A 23 27.73 22.34 3.03
CA PRO A 23 28.28 23.16 1.95
C PRO A 23 29.77 22.86 1.73
N GLY A 24 30.16 22.66 0.47
CA GLY A 24 31.53 22.31 0.08
C GLY A 24 31.79 20.82 -0.10
N VAL A 25 30.86 19.95 0.32
CA VAL A 25 30.90 18.52 -0.05
C VAL A 25 30.29 18.34 -1.43
N HIS A 26 31.14 17.93 -2.37
CA HIS A 26 30.75 17.64 -3.74
C HIS A 26 31.31 16.28 -4.15
N SER A 27 30.49 15.49 -4.84
CA SER A 27 30.90 14.24 -5.47
C SER A 27 30.19 14.09 -6.82
N GLN A 28 30.59 13.09 -7.60
CA GLN A 28 29.95 12.83 -8.88
C GLN A 28 30.07 11.36 -9.28
N THR A 29 29.10 10.87 -10.04
CA THR A 29 29.15 9.50 -10.55
C THR A 29 28.45 9.36 -11.89
N LYS A 30 28.88 8.41 -12.73
CA LYS A 30 28.20 8.14 -14.00
C LYS A 30 26.87 7.41 -13.81
N ARG A 31 26.74 6.64 -12.72
CA ARG A 31 25.58 5.79 -12.48
C ARG A 31 24.92 6.16 -11.17
N LEU A 32 23.61 6.41 -11.21
CA LEU A 32 22.85 6.85 -10.05
C LEU A 32 22.87 5.83 -8.89
N ASP A 33 23.00 4.53 -9.19
CA ASP A 33 23.10 3.47 -8.18
C ASP A 33 24.36 3.57 -7.30
N ARG A 34 25.39 4.31 -7.75
CA ARG A 34 26.60 4.61 -6.97
C ARG A 34 26.51 5.91 -6.17
N ALA A 35 25.47 6.72 -6.35
CA ALA A 35 25.39 8.04 -5.73
C ALA A 35 25.51 7.98 -4.21
N ALA A 36 24.86 6.99 -3.57
CA ALA A 36 24.89 6.87 -2.12
C ALA A 36 26.28 6.51 -1.57
N SER A 37 27.03 5.62 -2.24
CA SER A 37 28.38 5.25 -1.80
C SER A 37 29.37 6.40 -2.01
N GLU A 38 29.33 7.04 -3.18
CA GLU A 38 30.25 8.13 -3.56
C GLU A 38 30.03 9.38 -2.69
N ALA A 39 28.78 9.67 -2.32
CA ALA A 39 28.48 10.75 -1.38
C ALA A 39 28.90 10.40 0.06
N ARG A 40 28.68 9.15 0.50
CA ARG A 40 29.13 8.70 1.82
C ARG A 40 30.63 8.85 2.00
N GLU A 41 31.41 8.45 1.01
CA GLU A 41 32.88 8.60 1.01
C GLU A 41 33.29 10.07 1.09
N ALA A 42 32.66 10.96 0.30
CA ALA A 42 32.94 12.39 0.33
C ALA A 42 32.59 13.04 1.68
N ILE A 43 31.47 12.65 2.30
CA ILE A 43 31.05 13.14 3.62
C ILE A 43 32.01 12.63 4.71
N SER A 44 32.36 11.35 4.68
CA SER A 44 33.31 10.72 5.61
C SER A 44 34.66 11.44 5.57
N LEU A 45 35.18 11.72 4.38
CA LEU A 45 36.44 12.46 4.20
C LEU A 45 36.35 13.90 4.72
N MET A 46 35.23 14.60 4.47
CA MET A 46 35.05 15.98 4.92
C MET A 46 34.95 16.09 6.43
N LEU A 47 34.23 15.16 7.07
CA LEU A 47 33.95 15.20 8.51
C LEU A 47 34.99 14.46 9.35
N ASP A 48 35.91 13.73 8.71
CA ASP A 48 36.89 12.84 9.36
C ASP A 48 36.21 11.83 10.29
N VAL A 49 35.20 11.14 9.77
CA VAL A 49 34.44 10.11 10.48
C VAL A 49 34.31 8.83 9.65
N GLU A 50 34.12 7.70 10.31
CA GLU A 50 33.92 6.41 9.64
C GLU A 50 32.67 6.42 8.74
N ALA A 51 32.81 5.90 7.52
CA ALA A 51 31.72 5.82 6.54
C ALA A 51 30.49 5.05 7.07
N ASP A 52 30.70 3.99 7.84
CA ASP A 52 29.60 3.18 8.40
C ASP A 52 28.77 3.93 9.46
N SER A 53 29.24 5.08 9.94
CA SER A 53 28.46 5.96 10.80
C SER A 53 27.48 6.86 10.04
N ILE A 54 27.54 6.85 8.70
CA ILE A 54 26.82 7.74 7.78
C ILE A 54 25.78 6.97 6.96
N GLU A 55 24.52 7.39 7.08
CA GLU A 55 23.43 6.99 6.20
C GLU A 55 23.22 8.08 5.13
N VAL A 56 22.89 7.66 3.91
CA VAL A 56 22.73 8.58 2.76
C VAL A 56 21.39 8.33 2.09
N GLU A 57 20.59 9.39 1.98
CA GLU A 57 19.35 9.42 1.23
C GLU A 57 19.53 10.25 -0.04
N VAL A 58 19.43 9.61 -1.21
CA VAL A 58 19.63 10.28 -2.50
C VAL A 58 18.29 10.74 -3.08
N GLU A 59 18.16 12.04 -3.29
CA GLU A 59 17.02 12.67 -3.96
C GLU A 59 17.42 13.13 -5.37
N THR A 60 16.72 12.63 -6.40
CA THR A 60 16.98 13.05 -7.78
C THR A 60 16.29 14.36 -8.12
N GLN A 61 17.07 15.33 -8.60
CA GLN A 61 16.52 16.54 -9.20
C GLN A 61 16.19 16.28 -10.67
N LEU A 62 14.92 15.92 -10.91
CA LEU A 62 14.40 15.66 -12.25
C LEU A 62 13.77 16.93 -12.87
N PRO A 63 13.67 17.05 -14.20
CA PRO A 63 12.87 18.09 -14.84
C PRO A 63 11.39 18.01 -14.43
N PRO A 64 10.65 19.14 -14.43
CA PRO A 64 9.22 19.16 -14.10
C PRO A 64 8.40 18.15 -14.92
N GLU A 65 8.64 18.03 -16.22
CA GLU A 65 7.89 17.11 -17.09
C GLU A 65 8.08 15.64 -16.68
N VAL A 66 9.29 15.26 -16.23
CA VAL A 66 9.57 13.90 -15.76
C VAL A 66 8.86 13.63 -14.44
N ARG A 67 8.85 14.61 -13.52
CA ARG A 67 8.11 14.51 -12.26
C ARG A 67 6.62 14.31 -12.50
N GLU A 68 6.02 15.04 -13.43
CA GLU A 68 4.59 14.91 -13.76
C GLU A 68 4.24 13.51 -14.27
N VAL A 69 5.06 12.95 -15.16
CA VAL A 69 4.90 11.58 -15.67
C VAL A 69 5.01 10.56 -14.54
N LEU A 70 6.03 10.66 -13.68
CA LEU A 70 6.19 9.76 -12.53
C LEU A 70 5.04 9.87 -11.53
N GLN A 71 4.52 11.07 -11.29
CA GLN A 71 3.33 11.25 -10.46
C GLN A 71 2.09 10.61 -11.09
N ALA A 72 1.94 10.67 -12.41
CA ALA A 72 0.85 9.98 -13.11
C ALA A 72 0.95 8.45 -12.93
N VAL A 73 2.15 7.89 -13.04
CA VAL A 73 2.40 6.47 -12.76
C VAL A 73 2.06 6.12 -11.31
N ALA A 74 2.50 6.92 -10.34
CA ALA A 74 2.21 6.70 -8.93
C ALA A 74 0.69 6.74 -8.64
N ARG A 75 -0.04 7.69 -9.24
CA ARG A 75 -1.50 7.75 -9.15
C ARG A 75 -2.17 6.52 -9.74
N ALA A 76 -1.72 6.08 -10.93
CA ALA A 76 -2.25 4.88 -11.58
C ALA A 76 -2.01 3.62 -10.73
N HIS A 77 -0.82 3.49 -10.14
CA HIS A 77 -0.49 2.37 -9.26
C HIS A 77 -1.40 2.35 -8.03
N LYS A 78 -1.54 3.48 -7.33
CA LYS A 78 -2.42 3.60 -6.16
C LYS A 78 -3.89 3.29 -6.51
N ALA A 79 -4.36 3.72 -7.68
CA ALA A 79 -5.70 3.40 -8.15
C ALA A 79 -5.87 1.89 -8.42
N ALA A 80 -4.87 1.25 -9.02
CA ALA A 80 -4.88 -0.19 -9.27
C ALA A 80 -4.86 -1.01 -7.97
N GLU A 81 -4.07 -0.61 -6.97
CA GLU A 81 -4.06 -1.24 -5.65
C GLU A 81 -5.42 -1.12 -4.95
N ALA A 82 -6.03 0.06 -4.98
CA ALA A 82 -7.35 0.28 -4.41
C ALA A 82 -8.43 -0.57 -5.11
N ALA A 83 -8.39 -0.64 -6.44
CA ALA A 83 -9.31 -1.47 -7.22
C ALA A 83 -9.13 -2.96 -6.92
N ALA A 84 -7.88 -3.44 -6.81
CA ALA A 84 -7.58 -4.83 -6.45
C ALA A 84 -8.08 -5.18 -5.05
N LEU A 85 -7.95 -4.26 -4.08
CA LEU A 85 -8.51 -4.46 -2.74
C LEU A 85 -10.04 -4.54 -2.78
N GLN A 86 -10.69 -3.63 -3.50
CA GLN A 86 -12.15 -3.61 -3.65
C GLN A 86 -12.69 -4.87 -4.32
N GLU A 87 -12.04 -5.33 -5.40
CA GLU A 87 -12.36 -6.58 -6.09
C GLU A 87 -12.27 -7.76 -5.13
N ARG A 88 -11.15 -7.89 -4.41
CA ARG A 88 -10.97 -8.96 -3.43
C ARG A 88 -12.05 -8.96 -2.38
N GLU A 89 -12.40 -7.80 -1.82
CA GLU A 89 -13.46 -7.71 -0.82
C GLU A 89 -14.84 -8.06 -1.39
N ALA A 90 -15.14 -7.62 -2.61
CA ALA A 90 -16.37 -7.95 -3.29
C ALA A 90 -16.49 -9.46 -3.53
N MET A 91 -15.40 -10.10 -3.98
CA MET A 91 -15.32 -11.55 -4.17
C MET A 91 -15.55 -12.32 -2.87
N VAL A 92 -14.92 -11.88 -1.78
CA VAL A 92 -15.14 -12.49 -0.45
C VAL A 92 -16.58 -12.35 0.01
N ARG A 93 -17.18 -11.15 -0.14
CA ARG A 93 -18.59 -10.92 0.22
C ARG A 93 -19.53 -11.77 -0.62
N ALA A 94 -19.34 -11.81 -1.94
CA ALA A 94 -20.15 -12.61 -2.85
C ALA A 94 -20.09 -14.10 -2.50
N ALA A 95 -18.88 -14.65 -2.30
CA ALA A 95 -18.69 -16.02 -1.86
C ALA A 95 -19.44 -16.29 -0.56
N SER A 96 -19.29 -15.40 0.44
CA SER A 96 -19.94 -15.56 1.75
C SER A 96 -21.47 -15.46 1.71
N VAL A 97 -22.05 -14.72 0.77
CA VAL A 97 -23.51 -14.58 0.62
C VAL A 97 -24.08 -15.78 -0.12
N LEU A 98 -23.46 -16.18 -1.24
CA LEU A 98 -23.92 -17.31 -2.05
C LEU A 98 -23.90 -18.61 -1.25
N THR A 99 -22.85 -18.86 -0.46
CA THR A 99 -22.73 -20.09 0.33
C THR A 99 -23.65 -20.15 1.56
N GLN A 100 -24.54 -19.17 1.77
CA GLN A 100 -25.60 -19.28 2.76
C GLN A 100 -26.72 -20.22 2.30
N ASN A 101 -26.92 -20.33 0.97
CA ASN A 101 -28.02 -21.10 0.37
C ASN A 101 -27.56 -22.04 -0.75
N LEU A 102 -26.35 -21.85 -1.28
CA LEU A 102 -25.78 -22.69 -2.34
C LEU A 102 -24.62 -23.52 -1.78
N SER A 103 -24.37 -24.67 -2.42
CA SER A 103 -23.10 -25.37 -2.21
C SER A 103 -21.94 -24.49 -2.69
N GLN A 104 -20.74 -24.66 -2.14
CA GLN A 104 -19.56 -23.94 -2.63
C GLN A 104 -19.24 -24.27 -4.10
N ARG A 105 -19.72 -25.41 -4.63
CA ARG A 105 -19.53 -25.79 -6.03
C ARG A 105 -20.42 -24.94 -6.94
N ASP A 106 -21.70 -24.82 -6.58
CA ASP A 106 -22.65 -24.00 -7.34
C ASP A 106 -22.32 -22.50 -7.19
N ALA A 107 -21.88 -22.07 -6.01
CA ALA A 107 -21.39 -20.71 -5.82
C ALA A 107 -20.15 -20.41 -6.69
N GLY A 108 -19.26 -21.39 -6.87
CA GLY A 108 -18.14 -21.30 -7.80
C GLY A 108 -18.60 -21.12 -9.24
N GLU A 109 -19.53 -21.95 -9.69
CA GLU A 109 -20.13 -21.86 -11.03
C GLU A 109 -20.76 -20.47 -11.28
N VAL A 110 -21.57 -19.98 -10.33
CA VAL A 110 -22.23 -18.66 -10.42
C VAL A 110 -21.21 -17.52 -10.44
N MET A 111 -20.12 -17.63 -9.69
CA MET A 111 -19.07 -16.61 -9.64
C MET A 111 -18.02 -16.75 -10.77
N GLY A 112 -18.12 -17.77 -11.63
CA GLY A 112 -17.13 -18.05 -12.67
C GLY A 112 -15.74 -18.43 -12.11
N VAL A 113 -15.68 -19.04 -10.93
CA VAL A 113 -14.42 -19.47 -10.29
C VAL A 113 -14.52 -20.91 -9.77
N SER A 114 -13.39 -21.56 -9.56
CA SER A 114 -13.39 -22.92 -9.01
C SER A 114 -13.88 -22.97 -7.56
N PHE A 115 -14.40 -24.12 -7.15
CA PHE A 115 -14.75 -24.41 -5.75
C PHE A 115 -13.56 -24.18 -4.80
N GLN A 116 -12.33 -24.53 -5.21
CA GLN A 116 -11.13 -24.29 -4.39
C GLN A 116 -10.93 -22.80 -4.13
N ARG A 117 -11.18 -21.96 -5.14
CA ARG A 117 -11.09 -20.50 -5.00
C ARG A 117 -12.14 -19.97 -4.00
N ILE A 118 -13.37 -20.48 -4.04
CA ILE A 118 -14.40 -20.18 -3.03
C ILE A 118 -13.90 -20.54 -1.62
N SER A 119 -13.37 -21.76 -1.44
CA SER A 119 -12.83 -22.19 -0.15
C SER A 119 -11.71 -21.27 0.36
N GLN A 120 -10.80 -20.83 -0.51
CA GLN A 120 -9.73 -19.89 -0.16
C GLN A 120 -10.27 -18.51 0.24
N LEU A 121 -11.23 -17.97 -0.52
CA LEU A 121 -11.84 -16.68 -0.22
C LEU A 121 -12.48 -16.69 1.18
N LEU A 122 -13.22 -17.74 1.50
CA LEU A 122 -13.87 -17.91 2.81
C LEU A 122 -12.87 -18.07 3.96
N LYS A 123 -11.80 -18.86 3.77
CA LYS A 123 -10.71 -19.00 4.77
C LYS A 123 -10.02 -17.67 5.03
N SER A 124 -9.72 -16.90 3.98
CA SER A 124 -9.07 -15.58 4.11
C SER A 124 -9.93 -14.56 4.87
N ASN A 125 -11.26 -14.71 4.81
CA ASN A 125 -12.21 -13.89 5.56
C ASN A 125 -12.25 -14.28 7.05
N MET A 126 -12.06 -15.56 7.37
CA MET A 126 -12.04 -16.05 8.76
C MET A 126 -10.77 -15.66 9.50
N SER A 127 -9.64 -15.47 8.81
CA SER A 127 -8.37 -15.00 9.41
C SER A 127 -8.32 -13.49 9.66
N ARG A 128 -9.30 -12.71 9.17
CA ARG A 128 -9.45 -11.28 9.50
C ARG A 128 -10.46 -11.14 10.65
N PRO A 129 -10.11 -10.56 11.82
CA PRO A 129 -11.07 -10.38 12.90
C PRO A 129 -12.27 -9.57 12.42
N SER A 130 -13.47 -10.14 12.57
CA SER A 130 -14.72 -9.55 12.09
C SER A 130 -15.12 -8.34 12.92
N VAL A 131 -14.73 -7.14 12.50
CA VAL A 131 -15.15 -5.87 13.16
C VAL A 131 -16.63 -5.51 12.84
N SER A 132 -17.35 -6.25 11.98
CA SER A 132 -18.71 -5.86 11.56
C SER A 132 -19.84 -6.86 11.78
N ARG A 133 -19.60 -8.08 12.30
CA ARG A 133 -20.68 -9.07 12.50
C ARG A 133 -21.67 -8.73 13.63
N GLY A 134 -21.33 -7.82 14.54
CA GLY A 134 -22.20 -7.43 15.67
C GLY A 134 -23.43 -6.61 15.26
N LYS A 135 -23.31 -5.65 14.34
CA LYS A 135 -24.37 -4.65 14.11
C LYS A 135 -25.60 -5.17 13.35
N GLN A 136 -25.52 -6.30 12.65
CA GLN A 136 -26.65 -6.85 11.87
C GLN A 136 -27.56 -7.78 12.68
N LYS A 137 -27.05 -8.43 13.74
CA LYS A 137 -27.86 -9.29 14.59
C LYS A 137 -28.77 -8.45 15.51
N ASP A 138 -28.22 -7.37 16.07
CA ASP A 138 -28.96 -6.45 16.94
C ASP A 138 -30.15 -5.79 16.22
N ARG A 139 -29.98 -5.37 14.96
CA ARG A 139 -31.08 -4.77 14.17
C ARG A 139 -32.23 -5.73 13.87
N LYS A 140 -31.95 -7.03 13.69
CA LYS A 140 -33.01 -8.04 13.47
C LYS A 140 -33.75 -8.38 14.75
N GLU A 141 -33.06 -8.48 15.89
CA GLU A 141 -33.70 -8.75 17.18
C GLU A 141 -34.57 -7.57 17.64
N ASP A 142 -34.14 -6.33 17.41
CA ASP A 142 -34.88 -5.13 17.81
C ASP A 142 -36.15 -4.92 16.96
N GLN A 143 -36.09 -5.17 15.64
CA GLN A 143 -37.28 -5.17 14.77
C GLN A 143 -38.28 -6.28 15.13
N THR A 144 -37.80 -7.42 15.62
CA THR A 144 -38.65 -8.54 16.02
C THR A 144 -39.33 -8.26 17.37
N ARG A 145 -38.64 -7.60 18.31
CA ARG A 145 -39.21 -7.13 19.58
C ARG A 145 -40.24 -6.02 19.37
N ALA A 146 -39.95 -5.04 18.52
CA ALA A 146 -40.89 -3.95 18.21
C ALA A 146 -42.21 -4.46 17.60
N ARG A 147 -42.14 -5.45 16.69
CA ARG A 147 -43.33 -6.09 16.10
C ARG A 147 -44.17 -6.89 17.10
N ARG A 148 -43.54 -7.51 18.11
CA ARG A 148 -44.25 -8.23 19.17
C ARG A 148 -44.92 -7.28 20.17
N ALA A 149 -44.33 -6.13 20.45
CA ALA A 149 -44.92 -5.10 21.32
C ALA A 149 -46.16 -4.46 20.70
N ALA A 150 -46.14 -4.13 19.41
CA ALA A 150 -47.26 -3.52 18.71
C ALA A 150 -48.52 -4.42 18.62
N LYS A 151 -48.34 -5.75 18.68
CA LYS A 151 -49.46 -6.72 18.62
C LYS A 151 -50.19 -6.91 19.95
N ARG A 152 -49.71 -6.35 21.08
CA ARG A 152 -50.31 -6.50 22.42
C ARG A 152 -51.21 -5.32 22.83
N HIS A 153 -51.45 -4.36 21.95
CA HIS A 153 -52.25 -3.15 22.23
C HIS A 153 -53.54 -3.06 21.40
N VAL A 154 -53.93 -4.14 20.70
CA VAL A 154 -55.14 -4.20 19.87
C VAL A 154 -55.99 -5.41 20.24
N GLY A 155 -56.09 -5.71 21.53
CA GLY A 155 -56.93 -6.79 22.07
C GLY A 155 -57.67 -6.31 23.30
#